data_AF-A0A6M3XZE4-F1
#
_entry.id   AF-A0A6M3XZE4-F1
#
_cell.length_a   1.000
_cell.length_b   1.000
_cell.length_c   1.000
_cell.angle_alpha   90.00
_cell.angle_beta   90.00
_cell.angle_gamma   90.00
#
_symmetry.space_group_name_H-M   'P 1'
#
loop_
_entity.id
_entity.type
_entity.pdbx_description
1 polymer ?
#
loop_
_entity_poly.entity_id
_entity_poly.type
_entity_poly.pdbx_seq_one_letter_code
_entity_poly.pdbx_strand_id
1 'polypeptide(L)'
;MALTINSKKEETTEIVKYDLETAILVELDTKYKDFQLDPDNADSKAMLMAGLRDYRNMRLAVVEWHKVQKADIVKIGRALDTEKARVIDLITPGENHLKAIRKAEDDRLADIEKTRVDNIRTMINDIRNMDYKLPELNLKEMQALKKEVESTPILEEEYMEFTGEAMACVHNVLIAINNAIEQRGRFDREEAERKAENERLEKIRKEQAEAQAKIDEANRKAAIAQAKIDAQMAEIQAQKDALEATKRAQEHREQQKEFEKQAVIRAEKEAKEKLEREHEAEIARLEVLGRENKRLEAFMLDKDKVLPFCDMLDAIIPPRCKDEKYNIILNLAMKGIYNISGKLREEIENL
;
A
#
# COMPACT_ATOMS: atom_id res chain seq x y z
N MET A 1 59.27 80.04 19.12
CA MET A 1 58.88 81.40 18.65
C MET A 1 58.49 82.21 19.87
N ALA A 2 59.35 83.13 20.29
CA ALA A 2 59.13 83.97 21.46
C ALA A 2 58.16 85.10 21.11
N LEU A 3 57.01 85.16 21.79
CA LEU A 3 56.05 86.25 21.67
C LEU A 3 56.47 87.40 22.58
N THR A 4 57.03 88.44 21.98
CA THR A 4 57.34 89.73 22.60
C THR A 4 56.04 90.46 22.90
N ILE A 5 55.69 90.58 24.18
CA ILE A 5 54.58 91.41 24.65
C ILE A 5 55.07 92.86 24.70
N ASN A 6 54.75 93.64 23.68
CA ASN A 6 54.98 95.09 23.68
C ASN A 6 53.98 95.75 24.64
N SER A 7 54.52 96.34 25.71
CA SER A 7 53.80 97.24 26.62
C SER A 7 53.30 98.45 25.84
N LYS A 8 52.00 98.73 25.94
CA LYS A 8 51.38 99.87 25.28
C LYS A 8 50.68 100.76 26.31
N LYS A 9 51.29 101.92 26.51
CA LYS A 9 50.78 103.21 27.01
C LYS A 9 49.74 103.16 28.13
N GLU A 10 50.17 103.59 29.30
CA GLU A 10 49.31 104.23 30.30
C GLU A 10 48.61 105.43 29.64
N GLU A 11 47.34 105.28 29.32
CA GLU A 11 46.44 106.41 29.12
C GLU A 11 46.16 106.97 30.50
N THR A 12 46.70 108.17 30.77
CA THR A 12 46.31 108.98 31.91
C THR A 12 44.80 109.17 31.85
N THR A 13 44.08 108.48 32.74
CA THR A 13 42.66 108.67 32.97
C THR A 13 42.48 110.11 33.43
N GLU A 14 42.13 111.00 32.51
CA GLU A 14 41.65 112.32 32.84
C GLU A 14 40.41 112.09 33.72
N ILE A 15 40.55 112.36 35.02
CA ILE A 15 39.41 112.35 35.95
C ILE A 15 38.52 113.49 35.47
N VAL A 16 37.57 113.17 34.60
CA VAL A 16 36.51 114.06 34.15
C VAL A 16 35.88 114.62 35.41
N LYS A 17 35.89 115.95 35.57
CA LYS A 17 35.26 116.66 36.69
C LYS A 17 33.78 116.27 36.79
N TYR A 18 33.48 115.31 37.66
CA TYR A 18 32.13 114.78 37.93
C TYR A 18 31.25 115.72 38.78
N ASP A 19 31.64 116.98 38.97
CA ASP A 19 30.99 117.86 39.95
C ASP A 19 30.07 118.93 39.33
N LEU A 20 30.05 119.05 37.99
CA LEU A 20 29.19 120.02 37.30
C LEU A 20 27.70 119.62 37.37
N GLU A 21 27.38 118.33 37.34
CA GLU A 21 25.99 117.85 37.40
C GLU A 21 25.40 117.95 38.80
N THR A 22 26.20 117.64 39.82
CA THR A 22 25.83 117.81 41.23
C THR A 22 25.62 119.29 41.54
N ALA A 23 26.51 120.17 41.08
CA ALA A 23 26.35 121.62 41.26
C ALA A 23 25.09 122.16 40.58
N ILE A 24 24.79 121.78 39.33
CA ILE A 24 23.58 122.20 38.61
C ILE A 24 22.32 121.67 39.29
N LEU A 25 22.32 120.42 39.79
CA LEU A 25 21.18 119.88 40.53
C LEU A 25 20.98 120.60 41.87
N VAL A 26 22.07 120.95 42.57
CA VAL A 26 22.02 121.77 43.79
C VAL A 26 21.52 123.18 43.49
N GLU A 27 21.90 123.77 42.36
CA GLU A 27 21.38 125.08 41.92
C GLU A 27 19.90 125.02 41.58
N LEU A 28 19.45 124.00 40.83
CA LEU A 28 18.03 123.79 40.54
C LEU A 28 17.23 123.53 41.82
N ASP A 29 17.76 122.73 42.73
CA ASP A 29 17.15 122.48 44.05
C ASP A 29 17.07 123.79 44.83
N THR A 30 18.16 124.52 45.00
CA THR A 30 18.17 125.82 45.70
C THR A 30 17.18 126.82 45.07
N LYS A 31 17.07 126.84 43.74
CA LYS A 31 16.17 127.75 43.00
C LYS A 31 14.68 127.44 43.21
N TYR A 32 14.32 126.16 43.37
CA TYR A 32 12.93 125.72 43.39
C TYR A 32 12.49 125.06 44.71
N LYS A 33 13.39 124.83 45.66
CA LYS A 33 13.14 124.10 46.91
C LYS A 33 12.09 124.76 47.81
N ASP A 34 12.13 126.08 47.91
CA ASP A 34 11.19 126.85 48.72
C ASP A 34 10.01 127.41 47.91
N PHE A 35 9.88 127.02 46.64
CA PHE A 35 8.78 127.47 45.78
C PHE A 35 7.44 126.92 46.28
N GLN A 36 6.49 127.82 46.53
CA GLN A 36 5.10 127.50 46.82
C GLN A 36 4.19 128.00 45.70
N LEU A 37 3.27 127.15 45.25
CA LEU A 37 2.32 127.51 44.22
C LEU A 37 1.23 128.39 44.81
N ASP A 38 1.11 129.60 44.28
CA ASP A 38 -0.01 130.50 44.55
C ASP A 38 -1.06 130.33 43.44
N PRO A 39 -2.27 129.82 43.76
CA PRO A 39 -3.30 129.51 42.76
C PRO A 39 -3.84 130.74 42.03
N ASP A 40 -3.74 131.93 42.64
CA ASP A 40 -4.31 133.17 42.09
C ASP A 40 -3.27 133.99 41.32
N ASN A 41 -2.00 133.56 41.30
CA ASN A 41 -0.90 134.24 40.63
C ASN A 41 -0.42 133.48 39.38
N ALA A 42 -0.67 134.06 38.21
CA ALA A 42 -0.25 133.51 36.92
C ALA A 42 1.28 133.30 36.82
N ASP A 43 2.08 134.15 37.47
CA ASP A 43 3.54 134.06 37.47
C ASP A 43 4.04 132.87 38.30
N SER A 44 3.33 132.53 39.39
CA SER A 44 3.64 131.34 40.19
C SER A 44 3.45 130.06 39.37
N LYS A 45 2.36 129.97 38.61
CA LYS A 45 2.15 128.85 37.66
C LYS A 45 3.22 128.81 36.57
N ALA A 46 3.64 129.96 36.04
CA ALA A 46 4.71 130.03 35.05
C ALA A 46 6.06 129.55 35.62
N MET A 47 6.38 129.91 36.88
CA MET A 47 7.59 129.48 37.57
C MET A 47 7.62 127.98 37.85
N LEU A 48 6.48 127.38 38.25
CA LEU A 48 6.34 125.92 38.37
C LEU A 48 6.62 125.21 37.04
N MET A 49 6.02 125.70 35.95
CA MET A 49 6.21 125.12 34.61
C MET A 49 7.65 125.28 34.13
N ALA A 50 8.31 126.38 34.47
CA ALA A 50 9.73 126.59 34.21
C ALA A 50 10.61 125.61 35.00
N GLY A 51 10.35 125.41 36.31
CA GLY A 51 11.08 124.44 37.12
C GLY A 51 10.92 123.01 36.63
N LEU A 52 9.69 122.59 36.30
CA LEU A 52 9.43 121.28 35.71
C LEU A 52 10.17 121.09 34.37
N ARG A 53 10.23 122.15 33.55
CA ARG A 53 10.98 122.15 32.29
C ARG A 53 12.48 122.02 32.54
N ASP A 54 13.03 122.76 33.49
CA ASP A 54 14.47 122.76 33.81
C ASP A 54 14.93 121.37 34.32
N TYR A 55 14.22 120.78 35.28
CA TYR A 55 14.51 119.42 35.77
C TYR A 55 14.36 118.37 34.66
N ARG A 56 13.33 118.50 33.81
CA ARG A 56 13.15 117.61 32.65
C ARG A 56 14.33 117.72 31.68
N ASN A 57 14.77 118.93 31.35
CA ASN A 57 15.89 119.16 30.44
C ASN A 57 17.18 118.55 31.01
N MET A 58 17.45 118.73 32.31
CA MET A 58 18.61 118.12 32.97
C MET A 58 18.56 116.60 32.91
N ARG A 59 17.39 115.99 33.21
CA ARG A 59 17.20 114.54 33.06
C ARG A 59 17.46 114.06 31.64
N LEU A 60 16.96 114.79 30.63
CA LEU A 60 17.19 114.45 29.22
C LEU A 60 18.68 114.57 28.85
N ALA A 61 19.38 115.57 29.37
CA ALA A 61 20.82 115.74 29.15
C ALA A 61 21.62 114.57 29.74
N VAL A 62 21.32 114.13 30.96
CA VAL A 62 21.95 112.95 31.59
C VAL A 62 21.69 111.68 30.78
N VAL A 63 20.46 111.49 30.30
CA VAL A 63 20.12 110.33 29.45
C VAL A 63 20.89 110.35 28.13
N GLU A 64 20.97 111.49 27.45
CA GLU A 64 21.73 111.59 26.20
C GLU A 64 23.23 111.43 26.45
N TRP A 65 23.77 111.99 27.53
CA TRP A 65 25.16 111.79 27.93
C TRP A 65 25.46 110.31 28.19
N HIS A 66 24.63 109.62 28.97
CA HIS A 66 24.80 108.19 29.24
C HIS A 66 24.71 107.36 27.94
N LYS A 67 23.85 107.75 27.00
CA LYS A 67 23.76 107.12 25.68
C LYS A 67 25.04 107.34 24.85
N VAL A 68 25.63 108.53 24.89
CA VAL A 68 26.92 108.83 24.24
C VAL A 68 28.04 107.99 24.86
N GLN A 69 28.15 107.95 26.20
CA GLN A 69 29.18 107.17 26.90
C GLN A 69 29.05 105.65 26.64
N LYS A 70 27.81 105.14 26.58
CA LYS A 70 27.55 103.72 26.29
C LYS A 70 27.79 103.35 24.82
N ALA A 71 27.79 104.32 23.90
CA ALA A 71 27.94 104.05 22.47
C ALA A 71 29.29 103.39 22.15
N ASP A 72 30.38 103.85 22.78
CA ASP A 72 31.71 103.28 22.57
C ASP A 72 31.83 101.86 23.12
N ILE A 73 31.26 101.60 24.31
CA ILE A 73 31.21 100.25 24.89
C ILE A 73 30.46 99.29 23.98
N VAL A 74 29.30 99.69 23.45
CA VAL A 74 28.52 98.87 22.52
C VAL A 74 29.26 98.65 21.20
N LYS A 75 29.98 99.67 20.71
CA LYS A 75 30.79 99.57 19.49
C LYS A 75 31.96 98.59 19.67
N ILE A 76 32.67 98.66 20.81
CA ILE A 76 33.73 97.70 21.16
C ILE A 76 33.16 96.28 21.27
N GLY A 77 32.02 96.11 21.94
CA GLY A 77 31.36 94.80 22.05
C GLY A 77 31.02 94.19 20.69
N ARG A 78 30.42 94.97 19.79
CA ARG A 78 30.13 94.52 18.41
C ARG A 78 31.39 94.18 17.61
N ALA A 79 32.47 94.94 17.80
CA ALA A 79 33.75 94.67 17.15
C ALA A 79 34.36 93.35 17.67
N LEU A 80 34.28 93.06 18.97
CA LEU A 80 34.72 91.80 19.55
C LEU A 80 33.90 90.61 19.04
N ASP A 81 32.57 90.74 18.95
CA ASP A 81 31.72 89.69 18.39
C ASP A 81 32.03 89.43 16.91
N THR A 82 32.29 90.48 16.13
CA THR A 82 32.70 90.36 14.72
C THR A 82 34.04 89.66 14.59
N GLU A 83 35.02 90.00 15.43
CA GLU A 83 36.33 89.36 15.43
C GLU A 83 36.26 87.90 15.88
N LYS A 84 35.44 87.59 16.90
CA LYS A 84 35.14 86.22 17.31
C LYS A 84 34.56 85.42 16.15
N ALA A 85 33.57 85.96 15.43
CA ALA A 85 32.98 85.30 14.26
C ALA A 85 34.05 85.06 13.17
N ARG A 86 34.86 86.08 12.85
CA ARG A 86 35.98 85.96 11.90
C ARG A 86 36.96 84.86 12.29
N VAL A 87 37.34 84.77 13.58
CA VAL A 87 38.25 83.74 14.09
C VAL A 87 37.61 82.36 14.02
N ILE A 88 36.33 82.22 14.37
CA ILE A 88 35.58 80.95 14.22
C ILE A 88 35.58 80.54 12.74
N ASP A 89 35.22 81.44 11.82
CA ASP A 89 35.17 81.18 10.38
C ASP A 89 36.53 80.77 9.81
N LEU A 90 37.63 81.27 10.37
CA LEU A 90 38.99 80.85 9.99
C LEU A 90 39.37 79.46 10.52
N ILE A 91 38.85 79.07 11.69
CA ILE A 91 39.19 77.79 12.34
C ILE A 91 38.31 76.65 11.79
N THR A 92 37.02 76.91 11.54
CA THR A 92 36.03 75.88 11.16
C THR A 92 36.42 75.05 9.93
N PRO A 93 36.96 75.62 8.83
CA PRO A 93 37.42 74.82 7.69
C PRO A 93 38.53 73.82 8.07
N GLY A 94 39.47 74.24 8.93
CA GLY A 94 40.54 73.38 9.43
C GLY A 94 40.01 72.24 10.32
N GLU A 95 39.08 72.55 11.24
CA GLU A 95 38.42 71.54 12.07
C GLU A 95 37.64 70.53 11.21
N ASN A 96 36.90 71.00 10.21
CA ASN A 96 36.13 70.14 9.30
C ASN A 96 37.05 69.24 8.45
N HIS A 97 38.19 69.77 8.00
CA HIS A 97 39.19 68.98 7.28
C HIS A 97 39.76 67.84 8.15
N LEU A 98 40.12 68.13 9.40
CA LEU A 98 40.61 67.12 10.35
C LEU A 98 39.54 66.08 10.69
N LYS A 99 38.28 66.49 10.87
CA LYS A 99 37.15 65.57 11.05
C LYS A 99 36.97 64.65 9.83
N ALA A 100 37.11 65.18 8.62
CA ALA A 100 37.01 64.39 7.40
C ALA A 100 38.15 63.37 7.27
N ILE A 101 39.39 63.75 7.59
CA ILE A 101 40.54 62.83 7.61
C ILE A 101 40.32 61.72 8.64
N ARG A 102 39.93 62.08 9.87
CA ARG A 102 39.65 61.10 10.92
C ARG A 102 38.57 60.12 10.47
N LYS A 103 37.47 60.62 9.93
CA LYS A 103 36.39 59.76 9.43
C LYS A 103 36.89 58.80 8.34
N ALA A 104 37.65 59.30 7.37
CA ALA A 104 38.19 58.45 6.31
C ALA A 104 39.12 57.34 6.84
N GLU A 105 39.92 57.63 7.87
CA GLU A 105 40.77 56.64 8.53
C GLU A 105 39.97 55.65 9.37
N ASP A 106 38.99 56.12 10.14
CA ASP A 106 38.07 55.27 10.92
C ASP A 106 37.31 54.31 9.98
N ASP A 107 36.81 54.80 8.84
CA ASP A 107 36.14 54.01 7.79
C ASP A 107 37.12 52.97 7.18
N ARG A 108 38.37 53.37 6.87
CA ARG A 108 39.40 52.46 6.35
C ARG A 108 39.74 51.34 7.33
N LEU A 109 39.87 51.66 8.62
CA LEU A 109 40.14 50.66 9.66
C LEU A 109 38.95 49.71 9.85
N ALA A 110 37.72 50.23 9.78
CA ALA A 110 36.51 49.42 9.81
C ALA A 110 36.42 48.44 8.62
N ASP A 111 36.80 48.87 7.41
CA ASP A 111 36.83 48.00 6.23
C ASP A 111 37.89 46.90 6.32
N ILE A 112 39.07 47.21 6.86
CA ILE A 112 40.12 46.22 7.14
C ILE A 112 39.61 45.18 8.13
N GLU A 113 39.00 45.63 9.21
CA GLU A 113 38.45 44.76 10.25
C GLU A 113 37.33 43.87 9.71
N LYS A 114 36.41 44.45 8.93
CA LYS A 114 35.37 43.69 8.25
C LYS A 114 35.93 42.61 7.33
N THR A 115 36.95 42.96 6.54
CA THR A 115 37.62 42.00 5.63
C THR A 115 38.28 40.87 6.41
N ARG A 116 38.91 41.17 7.57
CA ARG A 116 39.47 40.16 8.47
C ARG A 116 38.38 39.19 8.95
N VAL A 117 37.28 39.72 9.48
CA VAL A 117 36.16 38.92 9.99
C VAL A 117 35.54 38.06 8.89
N ASP A 118 35.34 38.61 7.69
CA ASP A 118 34.77 37.88 6.55
C ASP A 118 35.69 36.73 6.09
N ASN A 119 37.01 36.93 6.09
CA ASN A 119 37.98 35.87 5.78
C ASN A 119 37.93 34.73 6.81
N ILE A 120 37.92 35.05 8.11
CA ILE A 120 37.82 34.05 9.18
C ILE A 120 36.52 33.27 9.06
N ARG A 121 35.39 33.95 8.82
CA ARG A 121 34.09 33.29 8.60
C ARG A 121 34.08 32.40 7.37
N THR A 122 34.78 32.80 6.30
CA THR A 122 34.93 31.96 5.11
C THR A 122 35.67 30.67 5.45
N MET A 123 36.78 30.75 6.20
CA MET A 123 37.52 29.56 6.66
C MET A 123 36.64 28.62 7.53
N ILE A 124 35.86 29.17 8.46
CA ILE A 124 34.92 28.39 9.29
C ILE A 124 33.84 27.74 8.41
N ASN A 125 33.31 28.45 7.43
CA ASN A 125 32.32 27.91 6.49
C ASN A 125 32.93 26.83 5.59
N ASP A 126 34.19 26.93 5.19
CA ASP A 126 34.87 25.90 4.41
C ASP A 126 35.01 24.59 5.21
N ILE A 127 35.35 24.69 6.49
CA ILE A 127 35.33 23.53 7.42
C ILE A 127 33.93 22.96 7.50
N ARG A 128 32.92 23.82 7.75
CA ARG A 128 31.51 23.41 7.84
C ARG A 128 31.08 22.64 6.60
N ASN A 129 31.39 23.15 5.41
CA ASN A 129 30.95 22.61 4.14
C ASN A 129 31.59 21.25 3.75
N MET A 130 32.55 20.75 4.53
CA MET A 130 33.10 19.40 4.33
C MET A 130 32.05 18.31 4.59
N ASP A 131 31.04 18.57 5.41
CA ASP A 131 29.96 17.63 5.70
C ASP A 131 29.05 17.35 4.50
N TYR A 132 28.80 18.34 3.63
CA TYR A 132 27.96 18.21 2.44
C TYR A 132 28.50 17.19 1.42
N LYS A 133 29.82 16.95 1.42
CA LYS A 133 30.45 15.99 0.51
C LYS A 133 30.28 14.54 0.96
N LEU A 134 29.92 14.29 2.22
CA LEU A 134 29.88 12.95 2.81
C LEU A 134 29.05 11.93 2.01
N PRO A 135 27.85 12.23 1.50
CA PRO A 135 27.04 11.23 0.79
C PRO A 135 27.71 10.68 -0.49
N GLU A 136 28.62 11.43 -1.09
CA GLU A 136 29.28 11.09 -2.36
C GLU A 136 30.57 10.26 -2.15
N LEU A 137 31.14 10.28 -0.95
CA LEU A 137 32.41 9.64 -0.65
C LEU A 137 32.27 8.15 -0.32
N ASN A 138 33.25 7.36 -0.71
CA ASN A 138 33.39 5.99 -0.22
C ASN A 138 34.06 5.94 1.17
N LEU A 139 34.04 4.77 1.82
CA LEU A 139 34.55 4.61 3.19
C LEU A 139 36.02 5.05 3.34
N LYS A 140 36.86 4.79 2.35
CA LYS A 140 38.29 5.15 2.37
C LYS A 140 38.47 6.66 2.24
N GLU A 141 37.68 7.31 1.39
CA GLU A 141 37.68 8.77 1.22
C GLU A 141 37.16 9.47 2.47
N MET A 142 36.10 8.95 3.12
CA MET A 142 35.61 9.49 4.40
C MET A 142 36.68 9.41 5.51
N GLN A 143 37.45 8.32 5.56
CA GLN A 143 38.57 8.19 6.51
C GLN A 143 39.71 9.17 6.22
N ALA A 144 39.99 9.43 4.94
CA ALA A 144 40.98 10.43 4.54
C ALA A 144 40.51 11.84 4.92
N LEU A 145 39.24 12.18 4.65
CA LEU A 145 38.63 13.45 5.04
C LEU A 145 38.64 13.64 6.55
N LYS A 146 38.32 12.59 7.32
CA LYS A 146 38.43 12.63 8.79
C LYS A 146 39.83 13.08 9.23
N LYS A 147 40.86 12.46 8.68
CA LYS A 147 42.26 12.76 9.03
C LYS A 147 42.64 14.19 8.63
N GLU A 148 42.16 14.67 7.50
CA GLU A 148 42.34 16.06 7.04
C GLU A 148 41.73 17.05 8.03
N VAL A 149 40.48 16.82 8.44
CA VAL A 149 39.78 17.66 9.43
C VAL A 149 40.46 17.61 10.80
N GLU A 150 40.87 16.42 11.27
CA GLU A 150 41.62 16.28 12.53
C GLU A 150 42.98 16.99 12.50
N SER A 151 43.58 17.11 11.32
CA SER A 151 44.88 17.75 11.13
C SER A 151 44.78 19.24 10.84
N THR A 152 43.56 19.81 10.73
CA THR A 152 43.35 21.23 10.46
C THR A 152 43.71 22.03 11.72
N PRO A 153 44.80 22.83 11.71
CA PRO A 153 45.20 23.59 12.88
C PRO A 153 44.23 24.77 13.09
N ILE A 154 43.68 24.89 14.29
CA ILE A 154 42.90 26.06 14.70
C ILE A 154 43.78 26.87 15.66
N LEU A 155 44.55 27.80 15.11
CA LEU A 155 45.47 28.65 15.86
C LEU A 155 44.74 29.90 16.36
N GLU A 156 44.97 30.28 17.62
CA GLU A 156 44.34 31.45 18.23
C GLU A 156 44.76 32.75 17.54
N GLU A 157 45.97 32.80 16.99
CA GLU A 157 46.50 33.96 16.26
C GLU A 157 45.77 34.20 14.93
N GLU A 158 45.28 33.14 14.27
CA GLU A 158 44.60 33.22 12.97
C GLU A 158 43.10 33.47 13.13
N TYR A 159 42.45 32.76 14.07
CA TYR A 159 41.00 32.83 14.27
C TYR A 159 40.58 33.85 15.33
N MET A 160 41.50 34.34 16.17
CA MET A 160 41.29 35.37 17.17
C MET A 160 40.06 35.08 18.04
N GLU A 161 39.07 35.98 18.07
CA GLU A 161 37.84 35.84 18.85
C GLU A 161 36.93 34.70 18.36
N PHE A 162 37.16 34.16 17.16
CA PHE A 162 36.38 33.07 16.57
C PHE A 162 37.00 31.68 16.79
N THR A 163 38.11 31.58 17.53
CA THR A 163 38.79 30.30 17.82
C THR A 163 37.84 29.25 18.40
N GLY A 164 36.99 29.65 19.36
CA GLY A 164 35.98 28.76 19.95
C GLY A 164 34.91 28.30 18.95
N GLU A 165 34.47 29.17 18.04
CA GLU A 165 33.52 28.81 16.99
C GLU A 165 34.14 27.83 15.99
N ALA A 166 35.39 28.08 15.57
CA ALA A 166 36.12 27.21 14.65
C ALA A 166 36.35 25.81 15.25
N MET A 167 36.77 25.72 16.51
CA MET A 167 36.92 24.44 17.22
C MET A 167 35.60 23.67 17.31
N ALA A 168 34.50 24.36 17.64
CA ALA A 168 33.18 23.74 17.67
C ALA A 168 32.74 23.25 16.28
N CYS A 169 33.06 24.01 15.22
CA CYS A 169 32.78 23.62 13.85
C CYS A 169 33.54 22.35 13.43
N VAL A 170 34.86 22.30 13.69
CA VAL A 170 35.68 21.09 13.47
C VAL A 170 35.10 19.90 14.21
N HIS A 171 34.77 20.07 15.50
CA HIS A 171 34.19 18.99 16.30
C HIS A 171 32.87 18.44 15.72
N ASN A 172 31.95 19.33 15.32
CA ASN A 172 30.68 18.94 14.73
C ASN A 172 30.87 18.19 13.40
N VAL A 173 31.78 18.66 12.56
CA VAL A 173 32.13 18.01 11.28
C VAL A 173 32.73 16.62 11.53
N LEU A 174 33.61 16.48 12.54
CA LEU A 174 34.15 15.16 12.92
C LEU A 174 33.07 14.20 13.43
N ILE A 175 32.08 14.68 14.19
CA ILE A 175 30.92 13.86 14.59
C ILE A 175 30.17 13.39 13.34
N ALA A 176 29.87 14.29 12.40
CA ALA A 176 29.17 13.96 11.16
C ALA A 176 29.95 12.92 10.32
N ILE A 177 31.26 13.10 10.16
CA ILE A 177 32.13 12.17 9.45
C ILE A 177 32.15 10.79 10.14
N ASN A 178 32.29 10.73 11.46
CA ASN A 178 32.31 9.47 12.19
C ASN A 178 30.99 8.70 12.03
N ASN A 179 29.85 9.39 12.12
CA ASN A 179 28.53 8.79 11.90
C ASN A 179 28.40 8.26 10.47
N ALA A 180 28.87 9.00 9.46
CA ALA A 180 28.85 8.57 8.06
C ALA A 180 29.75 7.35 7.81
N ILE A 181 30.95 7.31 8.40
CA ILE A 181 31.86 6.16 8.36
C ILE A 181 31.19 4.92 8.97
N GLU A 182 30.54 5.06 10.12
CA GLU A 182 29.86 3.95 10.77
C GLU A 182 28.70 3.43 9.91
N GLN A 183 27.84 4.33 9.40
CA GLN A 183 26.71 3.96 8.55
C GLN A 183 27.17 3.28 7.25
N ARG A 184 28.18 3.85 6.58
CA ARG A 184 28.72 3.26 5.36
C ARG A 184 29.37 1.91 5.63
N GLY A 185 30.12 1.77 6.72
CA GLY A 185 30.71 0.49 7.13
C GLY A 185 29.68 -0.57 7.53
N ARG A 186 28.48 -0.19 8.01
CA ARG A 186 27.35 -1.13 8.18
C ARG A 186 26.78 -1.54 6.82
N PHE A 187 26.52 -0.58 5.94
CA PHE A 187 25.98 -0.84 4.61
C PHE A 187 26.89 -1.75 3.78
N ASP A 188 28.19 -1.49 3.75
CA ASP A 188 29.16 -2.28 2.99
C ASP A 188 29.25 -3.73 3.53
N ARG A 189 29.12 -3.92 4.86
CA ARG A 189 29.05 -5.27 5.48
C ARG A 189 27.77 -6.00 5.10
N GLU A 190 26.62 -5.34 5.20
CA GLU A 190 25.33 -5.92 4.80
C GLU A 190 25.27 -6.23 3.30
N GLU A 191 25.91 -5.42 2.45
CA GLU A 191 26.03 -5.70 1.03
C GLU A 191 26.93 -6.91 0.76
N ALA A 192 28.06 -7.03 1.46
CA ALA A 192 28.93 -8.20 1.38
C ALA A 192 28.23 -9.49 1.84
N GLU A 193 27.50 -9.44 2.96
CA GLU A 193 26.69 -10.56 3.46
C GLU A 193 25.58 -10.96 2.47
N ARG A 194 24.87 -9.98 1.90
CA ARG A 194 23.86 -10.24 0.86
C ARG A 194 24.45 -10.87 -0.39
N LYS A 195 25.64 -10.43 -0.83
CA LYS A 195 26.35 -11.03 -1.96
C LYS A 195 26.74 -12.49 -1.65
N ALA A 196 27.32 -12.74 -0.48
CA ALA A 196 27.70 -14.09 -0.06
C ALA A 196 26.48 -15.03 0.06
N GLU A 197 25.37 -14.55 0.61
CA GLU A 197 24.13 -15.34 0.71
C GLU A 197 23.51 -15.60 -0.67
N ASN A 198 23.52 -14.61 -1.57
CA ASN A 198 23.07 -14.81 -2.95
C ASN A 198 23.90 -15.86 -3.68
N GLU A 199 25.22 -15.85 -3.53
CA GLU A 199 26.11 -16.87 -4.08
C GLU A 199 25.81 -18.27 -3.51
N ARG A 200 25.55 -18.35 -2.21
CA ARG A 200 25.15 -19.60 -1.55
C ARG A 200 23.82 -20.12 -2.08
N LEU A 201 22.81 -19.26 -2.21
CA LEU A 201 21.50 -19.61 -2.77
C LEU A 201 21.60 -20.04 -4.23
N GLU A 202 22.45 -19.39 -5.03
CA GLU A 202 22.68 -19.79 -6.42
C GLU A 202 23.30 -21.19 -6.51
N LYS A 203 24.25 -21.52 -5.63
CA LYS A 203 24.82 -22.87 -5.54
C LYS A 203 23.76 -23.92 -5.17
N ILE A 204 22.93 -23.63 -4.17
CA ILE A 204 21.82 -24.52 -3.78
C ILE A 204 20.84 -24.72 -4.94
N ARG A 205 20.50 -23.65 -5.67
CA ARG A 205 19.61 -23.75 -6.84
C ARG A 205 20.20 -24.63 -7.94
N LYS A 206 21.52 -24.53 -8.20
CA LYS A 206 22.22 -25.42 -9.15
C LYS A 206 22.19 -26.87 -8.69
N GLU A 207 22.49 -27.14 -7.42
CA GLU A 207 22.43 -28.49 -6.86
C GLU A 207 21.01 -29.10 -6.91
N GLN A 208 19.98 -28.30 -6.60
CA GLN A 208 18.58 -28.71 -6.73
C GLN A 208 18.18 -29.00 -8.17
N ALA A 209 18.61 -28.17 -9.13
CA ALA A 209 18.34 -28.39 -10.55
C ALA A 209 19.00 -29.68 -11.05
N GLU A 210 20.24 -29.96 -10.65
CA GLU A 210 20.94 -31.21 -10.97
C GLU A 210 20.28 -32.43 -10.33
N ALA A 211 19.86 -32.33 -9.06
CA ALA A 211 19.15 -33.40 -8.37
C ALA A 211 17.79 -33.69 -9.04
N GLN A 212 17.04 -32.64 -9.41
CA GLN A 212 15.78 -32.78 -10.12
C GLN A 212 15.98 -33.41 -11.49
N ALA A 213 17.01 -33.01 -12.24
CA ALA A 213 17.33 -33.63 -13.53
C ALA A 213 17.64 -35.13 -13.39
N LYS A 214 18.36 -35.55 -12.33
CA LYS A 214 18.61 -36.96 -12.04
C LYS A 214 17.34 -37.72 -11.68
N ILE A 215 16.45 -37.11 -10.89
CA ILE A 215 15.14 -37.69 -10.54
C ILE A 215 14.28 -37.86 -11.81
N ASP A 216 14.23 -36.84 -12.66
CA ASP A 216 13.46 -36.88 -13.91
C ASP A 216 14.00 -37.93 -14.88
N GLU A 217 15.33 -38.09 -14.97
CA GLU A 217 15.95 -39.15 -15.77
C GLU A 217 15.64 -40.56 -15.19
N ALA A 218 15.71 -40.71 -13.87
CA ALA A 218 15.35 -41.96 -13.19
C ALA A 218 13.87 -42.31 -13.39
N ASN A 219 12.98 -41.33 -13.26
CA ASN A 219 11.55 -41.48 -13.51
C ASN A 219 11.25 -41.84 -14.97
N ARG A 220 11.96 -41.25 -15.93
CA ARG A 220 11.87 -41.66 -17.35
C ARG A 220 12.29 -43.11 -17.54
N LYS A 221 13.43 -43.53 -16.95
CA LYS A 221 13.89 -44.93 -17.02
C LYS A 221 12.90 -45.88 -16.38
N ALA A 222 12.35 -45.52 -15.22
CA ALA A 222 11.33 -46.30 -14.52
C ALA A 222 10.04 -46.40 -15.34
N ALA A 223 9.56 -45.31 -15.95
CA ALA A 223 8.39 -45.33 -16.82
C ALA A 223 8.59 -46.22 -18.06
N ILE A 224 9.77 -46.17 -18.68
CA ILE A 224 10.11 -47.06 -19.80
C ILE A 224 10.15 -48.53 -19.35
N ALA A 225 10.74 -48.80 -18.17
CA ALA A 225 10.79 -50.15 -17.61
C ALA A 225 9.38 -50.67 -17.26
N GLN A 226 8.55 -49.83 -16.65
CA GLN A 226 7.16 -50.16 -16.33
C GLN A 226 6.35 -50.43 -17.60
N ALA A 227 6.47 -49.59 -18.63
CA ALA A 227 5.82 -49.83 -19.91
C ALA A 227 6.26 -51.16 -20.57
N LYS A 228 7.52 -51.57 -20.41
CA LYS A 228 8.00 -52.89 -20.86
C LYS A 228 7.40 -54.03 -20.04
N ILE A 229 7.33 -53.89 -18.72
CA ILE A 229 6.70 -54.88 -17.84
C ILE A 229 5.22 -55.00 -18.18
N ASP A 230 4.50 -53.90 -18.35
CA ASP A 230 3.09 -53.89 -18.70
C ASP A 230 2.85 -54.51 -20.08
N ALA A 231 3.71 -54.23 -21.06
CA ALA A 231 3.67 -54.88 -22.38
C ALA A 231 3.92 -56.39 -22.29
N GLN A 232 4.91 -56.83 -21.51
CA GLN A 232 5.18 -58.25 -21.26
C GLN A 232 4.03 -58.92 -20.53
N MET A 233 3.43 -58.26 -19.54
CA MET A 233 2.28 -58.77 -18.80
C MET A 233 1.05 -58.86 -19.71
N ALA A 234 0.82 -57.89 -20.59
CA ALA A 234 -0.23 -57.95 -21.59
C ALA A 234 0.00 -59.09 -22.60
N GLU A 235 1.24 -59.33 -23.01
CA GLU A 235 1.60 -60.45 -23.88
C GLU A 235 1.44 -61.81 -23.18
N ILE A 236 1.87 -61.92 -21.92
CA ILE A 236 1.65 -63.11 -21.08
C ILE A 236 0.15 -63.34 -20.86
N GLN A 237 -0.62 -62.28 -20.63
CA GLN A 237 -2.06 -62.39 -20.47
C GLN A 237 -2.73 -62.81 -21.77
N ALA A 238 -2.35 -62.24 -22.91
CA ALA A 238 -2.84 -62.67 -24.23
C ALA A 238 -2.45 -64.13 -24.53
N GLN A 239 -1.25 -64.57 -24.14
CA GLN A 239 -0.84 -65.97 -24.25
C GLN A 239 -1.63 -66.87 -23.30
N LYS A 240 -1.90 -66.44 -22.06
CA LYS A 240 -2.75 -67.17 -21.12
C LYS A 240 -4.18 -67.28 -21.63
N ASP A 241 -4.77 -66.19 -22.11
CA ASP A 241 -6.13 -66.15 -22.65
C ASP A 241 -6.21 -67.01 -23.93
N ALA A 242 -5.20 -66.99 -24.79
CA ALA A 242 -5.11 -67.87 -25.95
C ALA A 242 -4.96 -69.34 -25.54
N LEU A 243 -4.13 -69.63 -24.54
CA LEU A 243 -3.91 -70.99 -24.04
C LEU A 243 -5.16 -71.51 -23.33
N GLU A 244 -5.86 -70.68 -22.58
CA GLU A 244 -7.13 -70.98 -21.94
C GLU A 244 -8.27 -71.11 -22.96
N ALA A 245 -8.27 -70.32 -24.04
CA ALA A 245 -9.18 -70.50 -25.17
C ALA A 245 -8.90 -71.82 -25.90
N THR A 246 -7.64 -72.21 -26.09
CA THR A 246 -7.29 -73.51 -26.66
C THR A 246 -7.62 -74.67 -25.73
N LYS A 247 -7.44 -74.51 -24.41
CA LYS A 247 -7.87 -75.49 -23.41
C LYS A 247 -9.37 -75.62 -23.36
N ARG A 248 -10.13 -74.51 -23.33
CA ARG A 248 -11.59 -74.53 -23.42
C ARG A 248 -12.08 -75.11 -24.75
N ALA A 249 -11.37 -74.88 -25.86
CA ALA A 249 -11.68 -75.51 -27.14
C ALA A 249 -11.34 -77.01 -27.16
N GLN A 250 -10.29 -77.44 -26.46
CA GLN A 250 -9.92 -78.84 -26.28
C GLN A 250 -10.88 -79.55 -25.31
N GLU A 251 -11.19 -78.95 -24.17
CA GLU A 251 -12.20 -79.41 -23.22
C GLU A 251 -13.58 -79.44 -23.86
N HIS A 252 -13.95 -78.46 -24.69
CA HIS A 252 -15.20 -78.52 -25.45
C HIS A 252 -15.16 -79.61 -26.53
N ARG A 253 -14.00 -79.87 -27.16
CA ARG A 253 -13.83 -81.01 -28.09
C ARG A 253 -13.83 -82.35 -27.36
N GLU A 254 -13.30 -82.42 -26.15
CA GLU A 254 -13.27 -83.62 -25.32
C GLU A 254 -14.63 -83.87 -24.68
N GLN A 255 -15.33 -82.84 -24.23
CA GLN A 255 -16.73 -82.90 -23.82
C GLN A 255 -17.64 -83.22 -25.00
N GLN A 256 -17.37 -82.73 -26.22
CA GLN A 256 -18.09 -83.16 -27.43
C GLN A 256 -17.77 -84.61 -27.79
N LYS A 257 -16.53 -85.05 -27.67
CA LYS A 257 -16.16 -86.46 -27.87
C LYS A 257 -16.69 -87.38 -26.76
N GLU A 258 -16.84 -86.88 -25.53
CA GLU A 258 -17.48 -87.60 -24.42
C GLU A 258 -19.00 -87.56 -24.55
N PHE A 259 -19.61 -86.49 -25.07
CA PHE A 259 -21.01 -86.45 -25.44
C PHE A 259 -21.28 -87.37 -26.63
N GLU A 260 -20.40 -87.42 -27.63
CA GLU A 260 -20.49 -88.36 -28.75
C GLU A 260 -20.24 -89.80 -28.28
N LYS A 261 -19.28 -90.05 -27.39
CA LYS A 261 -19.11 -91.39 -26.78
C LYS A 261 -20.27 -91.76 -25.87
N GLN A 262 -20.85 -90.82 -25.11
CA GLN A 262 -22.04 -91.07 -24.32
C GLN A 262 -23.30 -91.17 -25.18
N ALA A 263 -23.35 -90.52 -26.35
CA ALA A 263 -24.43 -90.66 -27.33
C ALA A 263 -24.29 -91.96 -28.13
N VAL A 264 -23.08 -92.43 -28.41
CA VAL A 264 -22.81 -93.74 -29.02
C VAL A 264 -23.04 -94.87 -28.00
N ILE A 265 -22.66 -94.68 -26.73
CA ILE A 265 -22.99 -95.64 -25.66
C ILE A 265 -24.48 -95.60 -25.30
N ARG A 266 -25.17 -94.44 -25.41
CA ARG A 266 -26.63 -94.37 -25.30
C ARG A 266 -27.33 -94.92 -26.54
N ALA A 267 -26.76 -94.79 -27.75
CA ALA A 267 -27.31 -95.39 -28.96
C ALA A 267 -27.06 -96.90 -29.04
N GLU A 268 -25.94 -97.41 -28.53
CA GLU A 268 -25.68 -98.86 -28.38
C GLU A 268 -26.47 -99.45 -27.21
N LYS A 269 -26.63 -98.73 -26.09
CA LYS A 269 -27.54 -99.15 -25.02
C LYS A 269 -28.99 -99.07 -25.46
N GLU A 270 -29.43 -98.05 -26.19
CA GLU A 270 -30.80 -97.97 -26.74
C GLU A 270 -31.03 -98.94 -27.90
N ALA A 271 -30.02 -99.33 -28.69
CA ALA A 271 -30.19 -100.38 -29.71
C ALA A 271 -30.24 -101.79 -29.10
N LYS A 272 -29.47 -102.04 -28.02
CA LYS A 272 -29.49 -103.33 -27.32
C LYS A 272 -30.70 -103.45 -26.38
N GLU A 273 -31.09 -102.35 -25.75
CA GLU A 273 -32.30 -102.22 -24.94
C GLU A 273 -33.56 -102.09 -25.80
N LYS A 274 -33.49 -101.69 -27.08
CA LYS A 274 -34.63 -101.80 -28.02
C LYS A 274 -34.86 -103.24 -28.49
N LEU A 275 -33.81 -104.06 -28.61
CA LEU A 275 -33.93 -105.51 -28.85
C LEU A 275 -34.43 -106.27 -27.60
N GLU A 276 -33.96 -105.89 -26.41
CA GLU A 276 -34.45 -106.46 -25.14
C GLU A 276 -35.84 -105.92 -24.77
N ARG A 277 -36.16 -104.64 -25.04
CA ARG A 277 -37.53 -104.10 -24.93
C ARG A 277 -38.46 -104.60 -26.03
N GLU A 278 -38.02 -105.07 -27.19
CA GLU A 278 -38.90 -105.74 -28.15
C GLU A 278 -39.25 -107.16 -27.66
N HIS A 279 -38.33 -107.85 -26.98
CA HIS A 279 -38.59 -109.15 -26.36
C HIS A 279 -39.40 -109.02 -25.05
N GLU A 280 -39.15 -107.98 -24.26
CA GLU A 280 -39.92 -107.66 -23.05
C GLU A 280 -41.22 -106.92 -23.35
N ALA A 281 -41.36 -106.21 -24.48
CA ALA A 281 -42.65 -105.66 -24.94
C ALA A 281 -43.57 -106.71 -25.54
N GLU A 282 -43.06 -107.85 -26.00
CA GLU A 282 -43.92 -109.00 -26.35
C GLU A 282 -44.46 -109.66 -25.07
N ILE A 283 -43.65 -109.75 -24.02
CA ILE A 283 -44.06 -110.25 -22.70
C ILE A 283 -44.96 -109.23 -21.98
N ALA A 284 -44.69 -107.92 -22.10
CA ALA A 284 -45.50 -106.85 -21.53
C ALA A 284 -46.74 -106.53 -22.37
N ARG A 285 -46.78 -106.85 -23.69
CA ARG A 285 -48.02 -106.84 -24.48
C ARG A 285 -49.00 -107.85 -23.92
N LEU A 286 -48.56 -109.03 -23.48
CA LEU A 286 -49.42 -109.99 -22.80
C LEU A 286 -49.92 -109.47 -21.45
N GLU A 287 -49.13 -108.67 -20.72
CA GLU A 287 -49.56 -108.09 -19.44
C GLU A 287 -50.42 -106.80 -19.58
N VAL A 288 -50.23 -106.01 -20.64
CA VAL A 288 -51.02 -104.81 -20.95
C VAL A 288 -52.36 -105.18 -21.60
N LEU A 289 -52.43 -106.27 -22.38
CA LEU A 289 -53.71 -106.91 -22.76
C LEU A 289 -54.52 -107.36 -21.53
N GLY A 290 -53.86 -107.70 -20.41
CA GLY A 290 -54.52 -108.03 -19.15
C GLY A 290 -55.11 -106.84 -18.39
N ARG A 291 -54.70 -105.60 -18.70
CA ARG A 291 -55.20 -104.39 -18.01
C ARG A 291 -56.15 -103.54 -18.87
N GLU A 292 -56.09 -103.63 -20.20
CA GLU A 292 -57.11 -103.03 -21.07
C GLU A 292 -58.40 -103.87 -21.18
N ASN A 293 -58.32 -105.20 -21.05
CA ASN A 293 -59.52 -106.05 -20.98
C ASN A 293 -60.39 -105.76 -19.74
N LYS A 294 -59.80 -105.33 -18.62
CA LYS A 294 -60.55 -104.95 -17.40
C LYS A 294 -61.21 -103.57 -17.48
N ARG A 295 -60.94 -102.77 -18.52
CA ARG A 295 -61.54 -101.45 -18.73
C ARG A 295 -62.64 -101.45 -19.80
N LEU A 296 -62.68 -102.47 -20.66
CA LEU A 296 -63.74 -102.68 -21.64
C LEU A 296 -64.91 -103.53 -21.09
N GLU A 297 -64.70 -104.32 -20.03
CA GLU A 297 -65.77 -105.05 -19.31
C GLU A 297 -66.72 -104.15 -18.48
N ALA A 298 -66.36 -102.89 -18.20
CA ALA A 298 -67.21 -101.96 -17.46
C ALA A 298 -68.20 -101.15 -18.32
N PHE A 299 -68.22 -101.38 -19.64
CA PHE A 299 -69.06 -100.66 -20.61
C PHE A 299 -69.86 -101.56 -21.57
N MET A 300 -69.98 -102.86 -21.28
CA MET A 300 -70.80 -103.79 -22.08
C MET A 300 -72.26 -103.85 -21.59
N LEU A 301 -73.22 -103.89 -22.53
CA LEU A 301 -74.66 -103.92 -22.26
C LEU A 301 -75.08 -105.22 -21.54
N ASP A 302 -75.83 -105.08 -20.45
CA ASP A 302 -76.24 -106.14 -19.53
C ASP A 302 -77.33 -107.03 -20.15
N LYS A 303 -76.92 -108.22 -20.62
CA LYS A 303 -77.72 -109.20 -21.38
C LYS A 303 -79.06 -109.53 -20.71
N ASP A 304 -79.08 -109.58 -19.38
CA ASP A 304 -80.25 -109.95 -18.57
C ASP A 304 -81.31 -108.83 -18.48
N LYS A 305 -80.99 -107.60 -18.89
CA LYS A 305 -81.95 -106.47 -18.93
C LYS A 305 -82.50 -106.18 -20.32
N VAL A 306 -81.77 -106.52 -21.37
CA VAL A 306 -82.15 -106.17 -22.74
C VAL A 306 -83.08 -107.21 -23.37
N LEU A 307 -82.96 -108.49 -23.01
CA LEU A 307 -83.89 -109.53 -23.46
C LEU A 307 -85.35 -109.29 -22.99
N PRO A 308 -85.63 -108.94 -21.71
CA PRO A 308 -86.98 -108.58 -21.27
C PRO A 308 -87.57 -107.34 -21.97
N PHE A 309 -86.74 -106.41 -22.42
CA PHE A 309 -87.19 -105.24 -23.17
C PHE A 309 -87.63 -105.62 -24.60
N CYS A 310 -86.91 -106.54 -25.24
CA CYS A 310 -87.31 -107.09 -26.54
C CYS A 310 -88.64 -107.86 -26.43
N ASP A 311 -88.83 -108.66 -25.37
CA ASP A 311 -90.09 -109.36 -25.11
C ASP A 311 -91.28 -108.38 -24.94
N MET A 312 -91.04 -107.21 -24.32
CA MET A 312 -92.07 -106.18 -24.15
C MET A 312 -92.46 -105.51 -25.48
N LEU A 313 -91.49 -105.28 -26.38
CA LEU A 313 -91.76 -104.74 -27.72
C LEU A 313 -92.54 -105.73 -28.58
N ASP A 314 -92.25 -107.03 -28.43
CA ASP A 314 -92.93 -108.07 -29.21
C ASP A 314 -94.40 -108.26 -28.77
N ALA A 315 -94.71 -107.98 -27.50
CA ALA A 315 -96.04 -108.12 -26.91
C ALA A 315 -97.05 -107.00 -27.28
N ILE A 316 -96.64 -105.99 -28.06
CA ILE A 316 -97.51 -104.88 -28.46
C ILE A 316 -98.58 -105.38 -29.45
N ILE A 317 -99.84 -105.44 -29.01
CA ILE A 317 -100.98 -105.78 -29.88
C ILE A 317 -101.57 -104.50 -30.48
N PRO A 318 -101.58 -104.35 -31.82
CA PRO A 318 -102.14 -103.17 -32.44
C PRO A 318 -103.67 -103.08 -32.26
N PRO A 319 -104.23 -101.88 -31.98
CA PRO A 319 -105.67 -101.68 -31.94
C PRO A 319 -106.30 -101.89 -33.32
N ARG A 320 -107.39 -102.66 -33.39
CA ARG A 320 -108.12 -102.92 -34.64
C ARG A 320 -108.85 -101.66 -35.10
N CYS A 321 -108.31 -100.98 -36.10
CA CYS A 321 -108.97 -99.87 -36.76
C CYS A 321 -109.88 -100.41 -37.89
N LYS A 322 -111.06 -99.81 -38.09
CA LYS A 322 -111.96 -100.17 -39.20
C LYS A 322 -111.60 -99.46 -40.52
N ASP A 323 -110.74 -98.43 -40.45
CA ASP A 323 -110.30 -97.66 -41.62
C ASP A 323 -109.02 -98.27 -42.21
N GLU A 324 -109.10 -98.62 -43.49
CA GLU A 324 -108.13 -99.45 -44.20
C GLU A 324 -106.81 -98.71 -44.46
N LYS A 325 -106.85 -97.39 -44.67
CA LYS A 325 -105.62 -96.59 -44.84
C LYS A 325 -104.82 -96.50 -43.54
N TYR A 326 -105.52 -96.43 -42.40
CA TYR A 326 -104.89 -96.40 -41.10
C TYR A 326 -104.23 -97.74 -40.76
N ASN A 327 -104.86 -98.87 -41.08
CA ASN A 327 -104.27 -100.19 -40.87
C ASN A 327 -102.96 -100.39 -41.65
N ILE A 328 -102.81 -99.79 -42.83
CA ILE A 328 -101.55 -99.86 -43.61
C ILE A 328 -100.42 -99.15 -42.86
N ILE A 329 -100.64 -97.93 -42.37
CA ILE A 329 -99.63 -97.16 -41.62
C ILE A 329 -99.29 -97.88 -40.31
N LEU A 330 -100.30 -98.41 -39.63
CA LEU A 330 -100.13 -99.11 -38.37
C LEU A 330 -99.31 -100.39 -38.54
N ASN A 331 -99.57 -101.16 -39.60
CA ASN A 331 -98.78 -102.35 -39.93
C ASN A 331 -97.33 -102.00 -40.29
N LEU A 332 -97.10 -100.87 -40.96
CA LEU A 332 -95.74 -100.41 -41.28
C LEU A 332 -94.96 -100.05 -40.01
N ALA A 333 -95.60 -99.35 -39.08
CA ALA A 333 -95.01 -98.99 -37.79
C ALA A 333 -94.70 -100.23 -36.94
N MET A 334 -95.63 -101.18 -36.84
CA MET A 334 -95.43 -102.44 -36.12
C MET A 334 -94.28 -103.26 -36.72
N LYS A 335 -94.18 -103.31 -38.05
CA LYS A 335 -93.07 -103.98 -38.74
C LYS A 335 -91.71 -103.35 -38.42
N GLY A 336 -91.67 -102.03 -38.22
CA GLY A 336 -90.47 -101.33 -37.75
C GLY A 336 -90.06 -101.72 -36.32
N ILE A 337 -91.02 -101.79 -35.41
CA ILE A 337 -90.79 -102.17 -34.01
C ILE A 337 -90.27 -103.61 -33.91
N TYR A 338 -90.90 -104.56 -34.62
CA TYR A 338 -90.44 -105.95 -34.62
C TYR A 338 -89.04 -106.13 -35.25
N ASN A 339 -88.70 -105.31 -36.25
CA ASN A 339 -87.36 -105.38 -36.86
C ASN A 339 -86.27 -104.84 -35.91
N ILE A 340 -86.58 -103.83 -35.10
CA ILE A 340 -85.68 -103.33 -34.06
C ILE A 340 -85.51 -104.39 -32.95
N SER A 341 -86.61 -104.98 -32.48
CA SER A 341 -86.59 -106.08 -31.51
C SER A 341 -85.75 -107.26 -32.01
N GLY A 342 -85.95 -107.68 -33.27
CA GLY A 342 -85.20 -108.76 -33.90
C GLY A 342 -83.70 -108.47 -34.02
N LYS A 343 -83.31 -107.28 -34.46
CA LYS A 343 -81.89 -106.89 -34.55
C LYS A 343 -81.21 -106.82 -33.18
N LEU A 344 -81.90 -106.32 -32.16
CA LEU A 344 -81.37 -106.30 -30.79
C LEU A 344 -81.15 -107.71 -30.27
N ARG A 345 -82.06 -108.66 -30.54
CA ARG A 345 -81.83 -110.07 -30.20
C ARG A 345 -80.65 -110.66 -30.97
N GLU A 346 -80.55 -110.40 -32.27
CA GLU A 346 -79.47 -110.94 -33.10
C GLU A 346 -78.09 -110.40 -32.69
N GLU A 347 -77.99 -109.11 -32.34
CA GLU A 347 -76.74 -108.54 -31.81
C GLU A 347 -76.40 -109.09 -30.42
N ILE A 348 -77.42 -109.36 -29.58
CA ILE A 348 -77.24 -109.97 -28.26
C ILE A 348 -76.85 -111.45 -28.37
N GLU A 349 -77.41 -112.22 -29.31
CA GLU A 349 -77.04 -113.62 -29.52
C GLU A 349 -75.64 -113.76 -30.13
N ASN A 350 -75.17 -112.74 -30.87
CA ASN A 350 -73.82 -112.69 -31.44
C ASN A 350 -72.75 -112.07 -30.51
N LEU A 351 -73.15 -111.42 -29.40
CA LEU A 351 -72.29 -111.07 -28.26
C LEU A 351 -72.11 -112.28 -27.34
#